data_AF-A0ABD2N321-F1
#
_entry.id   AF-A0ABD2N321-F1
#
_cell.length_a   1.000
_cell.length_b   1.000
_cell.length_c   1.000
_cell.angle_alpha   90.00
_cell.angle_beta   90.00
_cell.angle_gamma   90.00
#
_symmetry.space_group_name_H-M   'P 1'
#
loop_
_entity.id
_entity.type
_entity.pdbx_description
1 polymer ?
#
loop_
_entity_poly.entity_id
_entity_poly.type
_entity_poly.pdbx_seq_one_letter_code
_entity_poly.pdbx_strand_id
1 'polypeptide(L)'
;MTSCNLTVKIMDEEIAQVRLDFIHFNLGQPNRKTGVCEEDVFTISDKNSKDLKLCGINSGQHVLFDVVDATQPIEVTMLLNRKAVSRFWEVVVTQIPFAQRAPTGCLQYHIGMQGTIQTMNFADNGRHLADQDYNICIRQEEGVCSIAYEPCHEDSFKIGPNNNGNGNVTLGDEIEGSGGGALVQNRQLNEECVDRVILPCDNEDLIMVGENGPGTCNLIHCGESLCPKGETPCRIESSSTPFTIGIHFEENAKEVPPDDNLGMCLTYEQQLCN
;
A
#
# COMPACT_ATOMS: atom_id res chain seq x y z
N MET A 1 14.77 -0.80 -26.11
CA MET A 1 13.65 -1.49 -25.44
C MET A 1 12.90 -2.34 -26.46
N THR A 2 12.23 -3.39 -26.02
CA THR A 2 11.29 -4.21 -26.80
C THR A 2 9.94 -4.13 -26.14
N SER A 3 8.87 -3.90 -26.90
CA SER A 3 7.50 -3.83 -26.40
C SER A 3 6.73 -5.10 -26.74
N CYS A 4 5.99 -5.63 -25.79
CA CYS A 4 4.99 -6.68 -26.00
C CYS A 4 3.64 -6.13 -25.56
N ASN A 5 2.66 -6.16 -26.46
CA ASN A 5 1.36 -5.55 -26.22
C ASN A 5 0.28 -6.63 -26.34
N LEU A 6 -0.64 -6.64 -25.37
CA LEU A 6 -1.82 -7.48 -25.34
C LEU A 6 -3.04 -6.57 -25.23
N THR A 7 -4.05 -6.84 -26.05
CA THR A 7 -5.33 -6.12 -26.00
C THR A 7 -6.40 -7.07 -25.49
N VAL A 8 -6.97 -6.76 -24.33
CA VAL A 8 -8.05 -7.51 -23.71
C VAL A 8 -9.37 -6.86 -24.09
N LYS A 9 -10.19 -7.58 -24.87
CA LYS A 9 -11.54 -7.14 -25.21
C LYS A 9 -12.49 -7.58 -24.11
N ILE A 10 -13.33 -6.66 -23.66
CA ILE A 10 -14.41 -6.97 -22.72
C ILE A 10 -15.46 -7.80 -23.45
N MET A 11 -15.89 -8.89 -22.81
CA MET A 11 -16.76 -9.89 -23.45
C MET A 11 -18.25 -9.62 -23.25
N ASP A 12 -18.61 -8.86 -22.22
CA ASP A 12 -19.99 -8.60 -21.82
C ASP A 12 -20.09 -7.21 -21.16
N GLU A 13 -21.24 -6.54 -21.32
CA GLU A 13 -21.49 -5.22 -20.73
C GLU A 13 -21.62 -5.26 -19.20
N GLU A 14 -21.93 -6.43 -18.62
CA GLU A 14 -21.99 -6.62 -17.17
C GLU A 14 -20.60 -6.72 -16.51
N ILE A 15 -19.52 -6.81 -17.29
CA ILE A 15 -18.16 -6.85 -16.75
C ILE A 15 -17.80 -5.50 -16.15
N ALA A 16 -17.51 -5.49 -14.86
CA ALA A 16 -17.17 -4.29 -14.10
C ALA A 16 -15.67 -4.21 -13.77
N GLN A 17 -14.97 -5.34 -13.72
CA GLN A 17 -13.55 -5.40 -13.35
C GLN A 17 -12.81 -6.46 -14.14
N VAL A 18 -11.51 -6.26 -14.30
CA VAL A 18 -10.57 -7.29 -14.76
C VAL A 18 -9.58 -7.58 -13.64
N ARG A 19 -9.47 -8.86 -13.27
CA ARG A 19 -8.50 -9.37 -12.32
C ARG A 19 -7.32 -9.97 -13.06
N LEU A 20 -6.12 -9.59 -12.65
CA LEU A 20 -4.87 -10.17 -13.13
C LEU A 20 -4.23 -10.92 -11.97
N ASP A 21 -4.13 -12.24 -12.10
CA ASP A 21 -3.45 -13.10 -11.13
C ASP A 21 -2.05 -13.41 -11.64
N PHE A 22 -1.04 -12.98 -10.87
CA PHE A 22 0.37 -13.16 -11.21
C PHE A 22 0.87 -14.51 -10.69
N ILE A 23 0.57 -15.60 -11.41
CA ILE A 23 1.04 -16.96 -11.02
C ILE A 23 2.56 -16.97 -10.92
N HIS A 24 3.20 -16.46 -11.96
CA HIS A 24 4.62 -16.14 -11.96
C HIS A 24 4.78 -14.72 -12.50
N PHE A 25 5.58 -13.89 -11.84
CA PHE A 25 5.87 -12.55 -12.31
C PHE A 25 7.21 -12.08 -11.77
N ASN A 26 8.19 -12.04 -12.66
CA ASN A 26 9.52 -11.54 -12.39
C ASN A 26 10.02 -10.73 -13.59
N LEU A 27 10.14 -9.42 -13.39
CA LEU A 27 10.71 -8.44 -14.31
C LEU A 27 11.93 -7.77 -13.66
N GLY A 28 12.64 -6.93 -14.41
CA GLY A 28 13.69 -6.07 -13.86
C GLY A 28 13.17 -5.25 -12.66
N GLN A 29 14.01 -5.14 -11.63
CA GLN A 29 13.73 -4.35 -10.43
C GLN A 29 13.58 -2.86 -10.76
N PRO A 30 12.82 -2.08 -9.97
CA PRO A 30 12.79 -0.64 -10.08
C PRO A 30 14.18 -0.04 -9.83
N ASN A 31 14.34 1.23 -10.17
CA ASN A 31 15.52 2.00 -9.82
C ASN A 31 15.73 1.94 -8.29
N ARG A 32 16.90 1.49 -7.85
CA ARG A 32 17.20 1.24 -6.44
C ARG A 32 17.08 2.48 -5.56
N LYS A 33 17.26 3.68 -6.13
CA LYS A 33 17.18 4.94 -5.40
C LYS A 33 15.76 5.51 -5.38
N THR A 34 15.08 5.50 -6.52
CA THR A 34 13.81 6.22 -6.69
C THR A 34 12.58 5.33 -6.58
N GLY A 35 12.71 4.01 -6.68
CA GLY A 35 11.55 3.09 -6.73
C GLY A 35 10.79 3.11 -8.06
N VAL A 36 11.23 3.91 -9.05
CA VAL A 36 10.58 4.04 -10.35
C VAL A 36 10.96 2.89 -11.28
N CYS A 37 9.97 2.30 -11.95
CA CYS A 37 10.18 1.32 -13.01
C CYS A 37 10.66 2.01 -14.30
N GLU A 38 11.97 2.06 -14.54
CA GLU A 38 12.56 2.73 -15.72
C GLU A 38 12.95 1.75 -16.84
N GLU A 39 13.38 0.55 -16.47
CA GLU A 39 13.96 -0.41 -17.40
C GLU A 39 12.92 -1.38 -17.96
N ASP A 40 12.29 -2.13 -17.04
CA ASP A 40 11.22 -3.06 -17.34
C ASP A 40 9.95 -2.51 -16.70
N VAL A 41 8.88 -2.37 -17.48
CA VAL A 41 7.61 -1.79 -17.05
C VAL A 41 6.47 -2.62 -17.60
N PHE A 42 5.66 -3.16 -16.71
CA PHE A 42 4.34 -3.68 -17.02
C PHE A 42 3.31 -2.58 -16.78
N THR A 43 2.49 -2.27 -17.78
CA THR A 43 1.45 -1.25 -17.70
C THR A 43 0.11 -1.85 -18.08
N ILE A 44 -0.93 -1.55 -17.31
CA ILE A 44 -2.34 -1.77 -17.67
C ILE A 44 -3.07 -0.44 -17.72
N SER A 45 -3.83 -0.22 -18.79
CA SER A 45 -4.57 1.03 -19.05
C SER A 45 -5.84 0.76 -19.85
N ASP A 46 -6.90 1.53 -19.60
CA ASP A 46 -8.11 1.61 -20.43
C ASP A 46 -8.30 3.00 -21.06
N LYS A 47 -7.26 3.85 -21.05
CA LYS A 47 -7.25 5.26 -21.51
C LYS A 47 -8.14 6.24 -20.73
N ASN A 48 -9.03 5.74 -19.87
CA ASN A 48 -10.00 6.54 -19.12
C ASN A 48 -9.70 6.57 -17.61
N SER A 49 -8.89 5.64 -17.11
CA SER A 49 -8.46 5.53 -15.72
C SER A 49 -6.94 5.72 -15.56
N LYS A 50 -6.45 5.81 -14.32
CA LYS A 50 -5.02 5.91 -14.02
C LYS A 50 -4.33 4.61 -14.43
N ASP A 51 -3.27 4.73 -15.23
CA ASP A 51 -2.42 3.60 -15.59
C ASP A 51 -1.79 2.97 -14.33
N LEU A 52 -1.89 1.65 -14.20
CA LEU A 52 -1.13 0.91 -13.20
C LEU A 52 0.17 0.44 -13.82
N LYS A 53 1.30 0.79 -13.19
CA LYS A 53 2.66 0.42 -13.61
C LYS A 53 3.31 -0.45 -12.56
N LEU A 54 3.85 -1.60 -12.98
CA LEU A 54 4.50 -2.59 -12.13
C LEU A 54 5.84 -3.03 -12.70
N CYS A 55 6.76 -3.40 -11.82
CA CYS A 55 8.01 -4.07 -12.16
C CYS A 55 8.49 -4.93 -10.99
N GLY A 56 9.64 -5.58 -11.14
CA GLY A 56 10.19 -6.47 -10.12
C GLY A 56 9.39 -7.78 -9.94
N ILE A 57 9.23 -8.23 -8.69
CA ILE A 57 8.68 -9.54 -8.34
C ILE A 57 7.29 -9.37 -7.71
N ASN A 58 6.27 -9.93 -8.35
CA ASN A 58 4.87 -9.88 -7.88
C ASN A 58 4.20 -11.26 -7.94
N SER A 59 4.99 -12.34 -7.93
CA SER A 59 4.46 -13.70 -8.02
C SER A 59 3.58 -14.02 -6.81
N GLY A 60 2.43 -14.66 -7.04
CA GLY A 60 1.44 -14.98 -6.01
C GLY A 60 0.49 -13.84 -5.62
N GLN A 61 0.69 -12.63 -6.17
CA GLN A 61 -0.20 -11.49 -5.95
C GLN A 61 -1.22 -11.35 -7.10
N HIS A 62 -2.20 -10.48 -6.90
CA HIS A 62 -3.19 -10.13 -7.92
C HIS A 62 -3.47 -8.63 -7.91
N VAL A 63 -3.98 -8.13 -9.02
CA VAL A 63 -4.50 -6.77 -9.12
C VAL A 63 -5.86 -6.76 -9.79
N LEU A 64 -6.71 -5.84 -9.35
CA LEU A 64 -8.02 -5.56 -9.91
C LEU A 64 -7.95 -4.22 -10.63
N PHE A 65 -8.50 -4.22 -11.83
CA PHE A 65 -8.57 -3.05 -12.69
C PHE A 65 -10.04 -2.79 -13.02
N ASP A 66 -10.53 -1.62 -12.63
CA ASP A 66 -11.92 -1.21 -12.87
C ASP A 66 -12.15 -0.95 -14.36
N VAL A 67 -13.24 -1.49 -14.91
CA VAL A 67 -13.68 -1.24 -16.28
C VAL A 67 -14.64 -0.07 -16.27
N VAL A 68 -14.19 1.10 -16.75
CA VAL A 68 -15.06 2.30 -16.81
C VAL A 68 -16.00 2.25 -18.01
N ASP A 69 -15.50 1.77 -19.15
CA ASP A 69 -16.25 1.65 -20.40
C ASP A 69 -16.01 0.28 -21.03
N ALA A 70 -17.00 -0.60 -20.96
CA ALA A 70 -16.95 -1.95 -21.53
C ALA A 70 -16.80 -1.96 -23.06
N THR A 71 -17.02 -0.84 -23.75
CA THR A 71 -16.79 -0.73 -25.19
C THR A 71 -15.32 -0.54 -25.54
N GLN A 72 -14.51 -0.05 -24.60
CA GLN A 72 -13.07 0.15 -24.80
C GLN A 72 -12.31 -1.10 -24.37
N PRO A 73 -11.33 -1.56 -25.18
CA PRO A 73 -10.46 -2.63 -24.75
C PRO A 73 -9.45 -2.12 -23.72
N ILE A 74 -9.04 -3.02 -22.82
CA ILE A 74 -7.92 -2.79 -21.91
C ILE A 74 -6.62 -3.14 -22.64
N GLU A 75 -5.64 -2.25 -22.56
CA GLU A 75 -4.30 -2.44 -23.10
C GLU A 75 -3.34 -2.83 -21.98
N VAL A 76 -2.70 -3.99 -22.15
CA VAL A 76 -1.62 -4.48 -21.29
C VAL A 76 -0.33 -4.42 -22.08
N THR A 77 0.64 -3.65 -21.60
CA THR A 77 1.90 -3.41 -22.30
C THR A 77 3.08 -3.78 -21.40
N MET A 78 4.02 -4.54 -21.95
CA MET A 78 5.32 -4.80 -21.32
C MET A 78 6.41 -4.11 -22.13
N LEU A 79 7.04 -3.09 -21.53
CA LEU A 79 8.24 -2.47 -22.04
C LEU A 79 9.44 -3.11 -21.36
N LEU A 80 10.33 -3.74 -22.13
CA LEU A 80 11.47 -4.47 -21.60
C LEU A 80 12.80 -3.88 -22.08
N ASN A 81 13.75 -3.73 -21.17
CA ASN A 81 15.11 -3.34 -21.50
C ASN A 81 15.86 -4.46 -22.25
N ARG A 82 16.93 -4.14 -22.98
CA ARG A 82 17.77 -5.14 -23.67
C ARG A 82 18.85 -5.75 -22.77
N LYS A 83 18.95 -5.35 -21.51
CA LYS A 83 19.88 -5.95 -20.55
C LYS A 83 19.50 -7.41 -20.28
N ALA A 84 20.52 -8.24 -20.06
CA ALA A 84 20.32 -9.65 -19.72
C ALA A 84 19.90 -9.78 -18.25
N VAL A 85 18.58 -9.80 -18.03
CA VAL A 85 17.95 -10.07 -16.73
C VAL A 85 17.08 -11.32 -16.88
N SER A 86 17.01 -12.16 -15.86
CA SER A 86 16.10 -13.31 -15.84
C SER A 86 14.67 -12.81 -15.72
N ARG A 87 13.88 -12.97 -16.79
CA ARG A 87 12.48 -12.54 -16.84
C ARG A 87 11.59 -13.72 -17.15
N PHE A 88 10.52 -13.87 -16.40
CA PHE A 88 9.49 -14.85 -16.68
C PHE A 88 8.18 -14.37 -16.06
N TRP A 89 7.09 -14.59 -16.78
CA TRP A 89 5.77 -14.20 -16.33
C TRP A 89 4.73 -15.18 -16.85
N GLU A 90 3.72 -15.40 -16.02
CA GLU A 90 2.52 -16.15 -16.28
C GLU A 90 1.39 -15.42 -15.55
N VAL A 91 0.52 -14.78 -16.34
CA VAL A 91 -0.55 -13.93 -15.81
C VAL A 91 -1.89 -14.45 -16.31
N VAL A 92 -2.77 -14.78 -15.37
CA VAL A 92 -4.14 -15.18 -15.68
C VAL A 92 -5.02 -13.93 -15.63
N VAL A 93 -5.76 -13.69 -16.71
CA VAL A 93 -6.68 -12.54 -16.82
C VAL A 93 -8.11 -13.05 -16.71
N THR A 94 -8.84 -12.55 -15.72
CA THR A 94 -10.22 -12.94 -15.42
C THR A 94 -11.12 -11.70 -15.50
N GLN A 95 -12.21 -11.78 -16.28
CA GLN A 95 -13.22 -10.71 -16.33
C GLN A 95 -14.29 -10.98 -15.27
N ILE A 96 -14.57 -9.99 -14.43
CA ILE A 96 -15.47 -10.10 -13.27
C ILE A 96 -16.75 -9.31 -13.54
N PRO A 97 -17.93 -9.96 -13.46
CA PRO A 97 -19.20 -9.29 -13.60
C PRO A 97 -19.51 -8.41 -12.39
N PHE A 98 -20.37 -7.43 -12.57
CA PHE A 98 -20.77 -6.47 -11.54
C PHE A 98 -21.23 -7.11 -10.22
N ALA A 99 -21.90 -8.27 -10.28
CA ALA A 99 -22.41 -8.96 -9.10
C ALA A 99 -21.31 -9.54 -8.20
N GLN A 100 -20.11 -9.78 -8.72
CA GLN A 100 -19.00 -10.43 -8.01
C GLN A 100 -17.78 -9.50 -7.84
N ARG A 101 -17.92 -8.23 -8.21
CA ARG A 101 -16.84 -7.24 -8.14
C ARG A 101 -16.38 -6.99 -6.71
N ALA A 102 -15.11 -6.64 -6.58
CA ALA A 102 -14.62 -5.99 -5.38
C ALA A 102 -15.20 -4.57 -5.26
N PRO A 103 -15.18 -3.97 -4.06
CA PRO A 103 -15.53 -2.57 -3.91
C PRO A 103 -14.66 -1.66 -4.81
N THR A 104 -15.25 -0.57 -5.28
CA THR A 104 -14.55 0.41 -6.13
C THR A 104 -13.35 1.02 -5.39
N GLY A 105 -12.23 1.22 -6.10
CA GLY A 105 -11.01 1.80 -5.54
C GLY A 105 -10.09 0.82 -4.81
N CYS A 106 -10.38 -0.48 -4.88
CA CYS A 106 -9.54 -1.55 -4.34
C CYS A 106 -8.67 -2.14 -5.45
N LEU A 107 -7.34 -1.93 -5.38
CA LEU A 107 -6.40 -2.58 -6.31
C LEU A 107 -6.21 -4.05 -5.95
N GLN A 108 -6.19 -4.37 -4.65
CA GLN A 108 -6.14 -5.74 -4.16
C GLN A 108 -7.42 -6.02 -3.37
N TYR A 109 -7.99 -7.22 -3.54
CA TYR A 109 -9.16 -7.66 -2.80
C TYR A 109 -8.96 -9.08 -2.26
N HIS A 110 -9.07 -9.22 -0.94
CA HIS A 110 -8.88 -10.47 -0.23
C HIS A 110 -10.20 -10.91 0.41
N ILE A 111 -10.40 -12.22 0.49
CA ILE A 111 -11.59 -12.86 1.05
C ILE A 111 -11.15 -13.93 2.06
N GLY A 112 -12.05 -14.29 2.97
CA GLY A 112 -11.79 -15.29 4.00
C GLY A 112 -11.29 -14.71 5.32
N MET A 113 -11.34 -15.54 6.36
CA MET A 113 -11.08 -15.15 7.75
C MET A 113 -9.63 -14.76 8.01
N GLN A 114 -8.68 -15.31 7.25
CA GLN A 114 -7.25 -15.03 7.42
C GLN A 114 -6.55 -15.02 6.07
N GLY A 115 -5.44 -14.28 5.98
CA GLY A 115 -4.65 -14.23 4.76
C GLY A 115 -3.39 -13.40 4.90
N THR A 116 -2.64 -13.30 3.80
CA THR A 116 -1.45 -12.47 3.70
C THR A 116 -1.68 -11.39 2.66
N ILE A 117 -1.24 -10.18 2.98
CA ILE A 117 -1.34 -8.99 2.15
C ILE A 117 0.04 -8.36 2.02
N GLN A 118 0.36 -7.88 0.83
CA GLN A 118 1.69 -7.34 0.52
C GLN A 118 1.57 -6.15 -0.40
N THR A 119 2.52 -5.22 -0.29
CA THR A 119 2.72 -4.20 -1.32
C THR A 119 3.30 -4.83 -2.58
N MET A 120 3.04 -4.20 -3.72
CA MET A 120 3.70 -4.55 -4.98
C MET A 120 5.23 -4.50 -4.83
N ASN A 121 5.92 -5.46 -5.43
CA ASN A 121 7.37 -5.68 -5.38
C ASN A 121 7.98 -5.93 -3.98
N PHE A 122 7.19 -6.46 -3.04
CA PHE A 122 7.72 -6.95 -1.75
C PHE A 122 8.51 -8.27 -1.94
N ALA A 123 9.83 -8.23 -1.75
CA ALA A 123 10.73 -9.39 -1.86
C ALA A 123 12.09 -9.11 -1.19
N ASP A 124 12.88 -10.12 -0.81
CA ASP A 124 14.15 -9.95 -0.06
C ASP A 124 15.15 -8.92 -0.64
N ASN A 125 15.19 -8.74 -1.97
CA ASN A 125 16.01 -7.72 -2.66
C ASN A 125 15.14 -6.68 -3.40
N GLY A 126 13.87 -6.63 -3.03
CA GLY A 126 12.86 -5.74 -3.57
C GLY A 126 12.94 -4.36 -2.94
N ARG A 127 12.11 -3.49 -3.50
CA ARG A 127 11.82 -2.15 -2.99
C ARG A 127 10.39 -1.83 -3.38
N HIS A 128 9.64 -1.18 -2.50
CA HIS A 128 8.33 -0.66 -2.86
C HIS A 128 8.42 0.24 -4.09
N LEU A 129 7.39 0.16 -4.93
CA LEU A 129 7.32 0.91 -6.17
C LEU A 129 6.94 2.37 -5.86
N ALA A 130 7.51 3.31 -6.59
CA ALA A 130 7.09 4.72 -6.54
C ALA A 130 5.77 4.94 -7.28
N ASP A 131 5.13 6.09 -7.03
CA ASP A 131 3.83 6.48 -7.62
C ASP A 131 2.74 5.41 -7.41
N GLN A 132 2.64 4.91 -6.17
CA GLN A 132 1.61 3.95 -5.80
C GLN A 132 0.59 4.62 -4.89
N ASP A 133 -0.65 4.69 -5.35
CA ASP A 133 -1.76 5.21 -4.58
C ASP A 133 -2.95 4.27 -4.78
N TYR A 134 -3.13 3.34 -3.85
CA TYR A 134 -4.16 2.31 -3.96
C TYR A 134 -4.59 1.76 -2.60
N ASN A 135 -5.76 1.12 -2.58
CA ASN A 135 -6.24 0.40 -1.41
C ASN A 135 -6.11 -1.10 -1.58
N ILE A 136 -5.73 -1.77 -0.49
CA ILE A 136 -5.93 -3.21 -0.29
C ILE A 136 -7.21 -3.35 0.53
N CYS A 137 -8.16 -4.13 0.02
CA CYS A 137 -9.46 -4.31 0.65
C CYS A 137 -9.64 -5.76 1.08
N ILE A 138 -10.26 -5.96 2.24
CA ILE A 138 -10.55 -7.28 2.78
C ILE A 138 -12.06 -7.37 2.99
N ARG A 139 -12.68 -8.44 2.47
CA ARG A 139 -14.11 -8.67 2.68
C ARG A 139 -14.37 -9.02 4.13
N GLN A 140 -15.24 -8.26 4.79
CA GLN A 140 -15.77 -8.63 6.10
C GLN A 140 -16.64 -9.89 5.96
N GLU A 141 -16.23 -10.98 6.61
CA GLU A 141 -16.99 -12.23 6.60
C GLU A 141 -18.19 -12.15 7.56
N GLU A 142 -19.16 -13.05 7.37
CA GLU A 142 -20.39 -13.04 8.18
C GLU A 142 -20.07 -13.27 9.67
N GLY A 143 -20.63 -12.41 10.53
CA GLY A 143 -20.44 -12.50 11.97
C GLY A 143 -19.09 -11.97 12.49
N VAL A 144 -18.30 -11.30 11.64
CA VAL A 144 -17.04 -10.62 12.03
C VAL A 144 -17.31 -9.18 12.43
N CYS A 145 -16.63 -8.70 13.49
CA CYS A 145 -16.72 -7.32 13.97
C CYS A 145 -15.38 -6.56 13.94
N SER A 146 -14.26 -7.27 13.94
CA SER A 146 -12.92 -6.66 13.96
C SER A 146 -11.92 -7.47 13.15
N ILE A 147 -10.77 -6.85 12.86
CA ILE A 147 -9.66 -7.45 12.16
C ILE A 147 -8.36 -7.12 12.89
N ALA A 148 -7.46 -8.10 12.96
CA ALA A 148 -6.12 -7.94 13.50
C ALA A 148 -5.09 -8.06 12.37
N TYR A 149 -4.08 -7.19 12.39
CA TYR A 149 -2.94 -7.21 11.47
C TYR A 149 -1.64 -7.45 12.22
N GLU A 150 -0.79 -8.31 11.66
CA GLU A 150 0.53 -8.64 12.21
C GLU A 150 1.56 -8.66 11.09
N PRO A 151 2.81 -8.24 11.33
CA PRO A 151 3.90 -8.42 10.37
C PRO A 151 4.11 -9.90 10.04
N CYS A 152 4.31 -10.22 8.76
CA CYS A 152 4.64 -11.58 8.32
C CYS A 152 5.92 -12.13 8.98
N HIS A 153 6.88 -11.24 9.29
CA HIS A 153 8.12 -11.50 10.02
C HIS A 153 8.70 -10.17 10.53
N GLU A 154 9.76 -10.21 11.36
CA GLU A 154 10.34 -9.01 12.00
C GLU A 154 10.74 -7.91 10.99
N ASP A 155 11.34 -8.31 9.86
CA ASP A 155 11.76 -7.38 8.80
C ASP A 155 10.69 -7.10 7.73
N SER A 156 9.43 -7.45 7.96
CA SER A 156 8.40 -7.44 6.90
C SER A 156 7.71 -6.10 6.68
N PHE A 157 8.18 -5.06 7.37
CA PHE A 157 7.66 -3.69 7.24
C PHE A 157 8.83 -2.71 7.23
N LYS A 158 9.16 -2.14 6.07
CA LYS A 158 10.18 -1.09 5.94
C LYS A 158 9.75 -0.07 4.91
N ILE A 159 9.36 1.10 5.39
CA ILE A 159 8.95 2.23 4.58
C ILE A 159 9.82 3.40 5.04
N GLY A 160 10.75 3.83 4.19
CA GLY A 160 11.81 4.76 4.60
C GLY A 160 11.25 6.00 5.29
N PRO A 161 11.80 6.40 6.46
CA PRO A 161 11.28 7.54 7.20
C PRO A 161 11.49 8.86 6.44
N ASN A 162 10.54 9.79 6.57
CA ASN A 162 10.77 11.18 6.20
C ASN A 162 11.68 11.86 7.23
N ASN A 163 12.98 11.79 7.05
CA ASN A 163 13.79 12.88 7.58
C ASN A 163 13.65 14.06 6.62
N ASN A 164 12.65 14.91 6.85
CA ASN A 164 12.84 16.34 6.59
C ASN A 164 13.89 16.81 7.60
N GLY A 165 15.16 16.69 7.21
CA GLY A 165 16.25 17.34 7.93
C GLY A 165 16.00 18.85 7.95
N ASN A 166 15.33 19.32 8.99
CA ASN A 166 15.54 20.59 9.68
C ASN A 166 14.52 20.72 10.83
N GLY A 167 14.75 19.93 11.87
CA GLY A 167 14.09 20.04 13.16
C GLY A 167 15.09 19.92 14.30
N ASN A 168 16.29 20.51 14.18
CA ASN A 168 17.08 20.84 15.36
C ASN A 168 16.33 21.92 16.13
N VAL A 169 15.30 21.53 16.89
CA VAL A 169 14.87 22.31 18.05
C VAL A 169 15.86 21.96 19.15
N THR A 170 17.04 22.55 19.06
CA THR A 170 17.86 22.77 20.24
C THR A 170 17.00 23.61 21.18
N LEU A 171 16.47 22.99 22.24
CA LEU A 171 15.97 23.69 23.41
C LEU A 171 17.17 24.35 24.08
N GLY A 172 17.59 25.47 23.50
CA GLY A 172 18.52 26.42 24.08
C GLY A 172 17.72 27.40 24.92
N ASP A 173 18.14 27.52 26.16
CA ASP A 173 17.56 28.33 27.22
C ASP A 173 17.61 29.85 26.93
N GLU A 174 16.75 30.57 27.65
CA GLU A 174 16.64 32.04 27.84
C GLU A 174 15.86 32.89 26.80
N ILE A 175 14.70 33.45 27.22
CA ILE A 175 14.48 34.90 27.50
C ILE A 175 13.04 35.12 28.04
N GLU A 176 12.94 35.87 29.15
CA GLU A 176 11.72 36.44 29.71
C GLU A 176 11.02 37.44 28.76
N GLY A 177 9.68 37.40 28.66
CA GLY A 177 8.93 38.46 27.99
C GLY A 177 7.42 38.20 27.86
N SER A 178 6.61 39.03 28.53
CA SER A 178 5.14 39.00 28.56
C SER A 178 4.51 39.62 27.30
N GLY A 179 3.48 38.98 26.74
CA GLY A 179 2.61 39.56 25.70
C GLY A 179 1.78 38.52 24.95
N GLY A 180 0.45 38.66 25.00
CA GLY A 180 -0.52 37.67 24.51
C GLY A 180 -0.46 37.36 23.01
N GLY A 181 -0.78 36.10 22.67
CA GLY A 181 -0.89 35.57 21.32
C GLY A 181 -1.63 34.23 21.34
N ALA A 182 -2.36 33.95 20.27
CA ALA A 182 -3.36 32.90 20.12
C ALA A 182 -2.97 31.52 20.68
N LEU A 183 -3.98 30.82 21.20
CA LEU A 183 -3.93 29.38 21.45
C LEU A 183 -3.63 28.66 20.13
N VAL A 184 -2.35 28.44 19.84
CA VAL A 184 -1.91 27.45 18.87
C VAL A 184 -2.26 26.12 19.50
N GLN A 185 -3.44 25.62 19.18
CA GLN A 185 -3.85 24.27 19.46
C GLN A 185 -2.87 23.38 18.68
N ASN A 186 -1.82 22.91 19.35
CA ASN A 186 -0.93 21.86 18.87
C ASN A 186 -1.76 20.60 18.64
N ARG A 187 -2.42 20.52 17.47
CA ARG A 187 -2.76 19.25 16.87
C ARG A 187 -1.45 18.71 16.31
N GLN A 188 -0.77 17.90 17.11
CA GLN A 188 0.16 16.89 16.61
C GLN A 188 -0.65 15.88 15.77
N LEU A 189 -1.08 16.30 14.58
CA LEU A 189 -1.42 15.36 13.52
C LEU A 189 -0.06 14.92 12.97
N ASN A 190 0.21 13.61 13.02
CA ASN A 190 1.40 12.95 12.48
C ASN A 190 1.58 13.24 10.97
N GLU A 191 2.02 14.45 10.63
CA GLU A 191 2.26 14.94 9.27
C GLU A 191 3.69 14.59 8.79
N GLU A 192 4.23 13.44 9.19
CA GLU A 192 5.67 13.17 9.11
C GLU A 192 6.05 11.93 8.29
N CYS A 193 5.20 11.43 7.39
CA CYS A 193 5.61 10.41 6.40
C CYS A 193 4.97 10.61 5.01
N VAL A 194 5.82 10.73 3.99
CA VAL A 194 5.47 10.97 2.58
C VAL A 194 4.98 9.64 2.05
N ASP A 195 5.86 8.64 2.09
CA ASP A 195 5.54 7.25 1.87
C ASP A 195 4.94 6.68 3.15
N ARG A 196 3.72 6.16 3.07
CA ARG A 196 3.00 5.67 4.25
C ARG A 196 2.00 4.59 3.90
N VAL A 197 1.74 3.76 4.91
CA VAL A 197 0.60 2.84 4.95
C VAL A 197 -0.42 3.38 5.94
N ILE A 198 -1.68 3.41 5.54
CA ILE A 198 -2.80 3.81 6.38
C ILE A 198 -3.57 2.57 6.82
N LEU A 199 -3.59 2.31 8.13
CA LEU A 199 -4.41 1.27 8.75
C LEU A 199 -5.54 1.96 9.51
N PRO A 200 -6.78 1.96 8.98
CA PRO A 200 -7.96 2.47 9.69
C PRO A 200 -8.12 1.72 11.01
N CYS A 201 -8.28 2.46 12.08
CA CYS A 201 -8.43 1.91 13.42
C CYS A 201 -9.27 2.86 14.27
N ASP A 202 -9.88 2.35 15.34
CA ASP A 202 -10.86 3.12 16.10
C ASP A 202 -10.15 4.07 17.08
N ASN A 203 -10.33 5.37 16.85
CA ASN A 203 -9.86 6.37 17.79
C ASN A 203 -10.77 6.42 19.01
N GLU A 204 -10.25 6.11 20.20
CA GLU A 204 -10.94 6.40 21.47
C GLU A 204 -10.95 7.90 21.85
N ASP A 205 -10.38 8.77 21.02
CA ASP A 205 -10.22 10.22 21.30
C ASP A 205 -11.52 11.05 21.36
N LEU A 206 -12.70 10.46 21.18
CA LEU A 206 -13.97 11.18 21.41
C LEU A 206 -14.42 11.20 22.87
N ILE A 207 -13.68 10.57 23.78
CA ILE A 207 -13.98 10.56 25.21
C ILE A 207 -12.67 10.45 26.01
N MET A 208 -11.96 11.57 26.18
CA MET A 208 -11.18 11.98 27.36
C MET A 208 -10.01 12.89 26.96
N VAL A 209 -10.09 14.16 27.37
CA VAL A 209 -8.97 15.09 27.32
C VAL A 209 -7.95 14.68 28.37
N GLY A 210 -6.78 14.23 27.92
CA GLY A 210 -5.54 14.27 28.70
C GLY A 210 -5.15 12.99 29.43
N GLU A 211 -4.50 12.07 28.71
CA GLU A 211 -3.34 11.29 29.17
C GLU A 211 -2.87 10.43 28.00
N ASN A 212 -1.62 10.62 27.54
CA ASN A 212 -1.01 9.74 26.53
C ASN A 212 -0.73 8.38 27.19
N GLY A 213 -1.74 7.53 27.27
CA GLY A 213 -1.63 6.11 27.60
C GLY A 213 -1.15 5.29 26.40
N PRO A 214 -0.61 4.07 26.63
CA PRO A 214 -0.35 3.12 25.56
C PRO A 214 -1.71 2.65 25.02
N GLY A 215 -2.00 2.93 23.75
CA GLY A 215 -3.32 2.66 23.16
C GLY A 215 -3.85 3.73 22.20
N THR A 216 -3.08 4.79 21.90
CA THR A 216 -3.47 5.74 20.85
C THR A 216 -3.37 5.06 19.48
N CYS A 217 -4.50 4.98 18.79
CA CYS A 217 -4.60 4.43 17.45
C CYS A 217 -3.88 5.33 16.44
N ASN A 218 -2.71 4.91 15.97
CA ASN A 218 -2.00 5.65 14.93
C ASN A 218 -2.43 5.13 13.57
N LEU A 219 -3.17 5.93 12.81
CA LEU A 219 -3.63 5.55 11.47
C LEU A 219 -2.49 5.45 10.45
N ILE A 220 -1.39 6.17 10.65
CA ILE A 220 -0.32 6.35 9.67
C ILE A 220 0.94 5.60 10.12
N HIS A 221 1.39 4.66 9.29
CA HIS A 221 2.57 3.83 9.55
C HIS A 221 3.65 4.01 8.50
N CYS A 222 4.88 4.15 8.99
CA CYS A 222 6.11 4.25 8.23
C CYS A 222 7.29 3.96 9.18
N GLY A 223 8.50 3.83 8.63
CA GLY A 223 9.72 3.49 9.35
C GLY A 223 10.16 2.04 9.15
N GLU A 224 11.10 1.59 9.98
CA GLU A 224 11.73 0.27 9.90
C GLU A 224 10.91 -0.87 10.52
N SER A 225 9.80 -0.55 11.20
CA SER A 225 8.90 -1.54 11.79
C SER A 225 7.48 -0.99 11.90
N LEU A 226 6.49 -1.89 11.91
CA LEU A 226 5.08 -1.53 12.08
C LEU A 226 4.77 -1.00 13.50
N CYS A 227 5.41 -1.58 14.53
CA CYS A 227 5.23 -1.23 15.94
C CYS A 227 6.54 -0.71 16.57
N PRO A 228 6.83 0.60 16.50
CA PRO A 228 8.17 1.15 16.81
C PRO A 228 8.56 1.22 18.32
N LYS A 229 7.94 0.45 19.23
CA LYS A 229 8.21 0.54 20.69
C LYS A 229 8.08 -0.77 21.48
N GLY A 230 8.87 -1.80 21.19
CA GLY A 230 8.95 -3.00 22.06
C GLY A 230 7.62 -3.73 22.30
N GLU A 231 6.57 -3.37 21.57
CA GLU A 231 5.25 -4.01 21.57
C GLU A 231 5.41 -5.36 20.91
N THR A 232 5.49 -6.39 21.76
CA THR A 232 5.65 -7.78 21.34
C THR A 232 4.52 -8.58 21.99
N PRO A 233 3.65 -9.26 21.21
CA PRO A 233 3.63 -9.30 19.74
C PRO A 233 3.16 -7.97 19.10
N CYS A 234 3.70 -7.64 17.93
CA CYS A 234 3.23 -6.50 17.13
C CYS A 234 1.91 -6.88 16.45
N ARG A 235 0.79 -6.45 17.04
CA ARG A 235 -0.56 -6.79 16.60
C ARG A 235 -1.45 -5.55 16.68
N ILE A 236 -1.97 -5.12 15.53
CA ILE A 236 -2.85 -3.95 15.42
C ILE A 236 -4.27 -4.45 15.20
N GLU A 237 -5.16 -4.16 16.13
CA GLU A 237 -6.58 -4.49 16.01
C GLU A 237 -7.40 -3.27 15.56
N SER A 238 -8.43 -3.51 14.75
CA SER A 238 -9.34 -2.49 14.26
C SER A 238 -10.75 -3.05 14.12
N SER A 239 -11.75 -2.31 14.59
CA SER A 239 -13.17 -2.55 14.26
C SER A 239 -13.70 -1.55 13.21
N SER A 240 -12.81 -0.79 12.57
CA SER A 240 -13.19 0.16 11.53
C SER A 240 -13.62 -0.57 10.25
N THR A 241 -14.86 -0.36 9.84
CA THR A 241 -15.43 -0.93 8.61
C THR A 241 -15.62 0.13 7.53
N PRO A 242 -15.36 -0.16 6.24
CA PRO A 242 -14.86 -1.44 5.71
C PRO A 242 -13.38 -1.70 6.05
N PHE A 243 -12.97 -2.96 6.10
CA PHE A 243 -11.57 -3.33 6.29
C PHE A 243 -10.75 -2.98 5.03
N THR A 244 -10.07 -1.85 5.08
CA THR A 244 -9.25 -1.33 3.99
C THR A 244 -7.90 -0.87 4.50
N ILE A 245 -6.90 -0.89 3.64
CA ILE A 245 -5.53 -0.46 3.95
C ILE A 245 -5.10 0.45 2.80
N GLY A 246 -4.74 1.68 3.11
CA GLY A 246 -4.29 2.66 2.13
C GLY A 246 -2.78 2.57 1.92
N ILE A 247 -2.33 2.49 0.67
CA ILE A 247 -0.93 2.55 0.29
C ILE A 247 -0.70 3.87 -0.43
N HIS A 248 0.18 4.72 0.09
CA HIS A 248 0.52 6.00 -0.53
C HIS A 248 2.05 6.14 -0.61
N PHE A 249 2.61 5.94 -1.80
CA PHE A 249 4.02 6.14 -2.13
C PHE A 249 4.15 7.18 -3.23
N GLU A 250 4.93 8.24 -2.98
CA GLU A 250 5.08 9.35 -3.91
C GLU A 250 5.88 8.99 -5.17
N GLU A 251 5.79 9.85 -6.19
CA GLU A 251 6.48 9.67 -7.48
C GLU A 251 8.01 9.69 -7.36
N ASN A 252 8.56 10.39 -6.37
CA ASN A 252 9.99 10.54 -6.15
C ASN A 252 10.36 10.09 -4.74
N ALA A 253 10.41 8.77 -4.52
CA ALA A 253 11.01 8.26 -3.29
C ALA A 253 12.41 8.86 -3.17
N LYS A 254 12.66 9.59 -2.07
CA LYS A 254 13.97 10.22 -1.82
C LYS A 254 15.06 9.14 -1.86
N GLU A 255 16.31 9.51 -2.14
CA GLU A 255 17.49 8.63 -2.16
C GLU A 255 17.80 8.06 -0.75
N VAL A 256 16.87 7.30 -0.18
CA VAL A 256 17.00 6.53 1.05
C VAL A 256 17.57 5.16 0.65
N PRO A 257 18.42 4.52 1.48
CA PRO A 257 18.94 3.19 1.21
C PRO A 257 17.84 2.24 0.72
N PRO A 258 18.12 1.41 -0.30
CA PRO A 258 17.14 0.46 -0.86
C PRO A 258 16.53 -0.44 0.20
N ASP A 259 17.35 -0.84 1.18
CA ASP A 259 17.03 -1.82 2.20
C ASP A 259 16.01 -1.29 3.23
N ASP A 260 15.82 0.03 3.30
CA ASP A 260 14.86 0.69 4.21
C ASP A 260 13.49 0.87 3.55
N ASN A 261 13.33 0.46 2.28
CA ASN A 261 12.13 0.69 1.48
C ASN A 261 11.60 -0.61 0.88
N LEU A 262 11.67 -1.70 1.64
CA LEU A 262 11.17 -3.01 1.22
C LEU A 262 9.65 -2.97 0.89
N GLY A 263 8.89 -2.15 1.61
CA GLY A 263 7.43 -2.11 1.57
C GLY A 263 6.84 -2.80 2.80
N MET A 264 5.70 -3.47 2.61
CA MET A 264 4.93 -4.09 3.67
C MET A 264 4.47 -5.49 3.28
N CYS A 265 4.59 -6.43 4.22
CA CYS A 265 3.86 -7.69 4.28
C CYS A 265 3.21 -7.82 5.65
N LEU A 266 1.89 -8.01 5.66
CA LEU A 266 1.12 -8.30 6.86
C LEU A 266 0.30 -9.57 6.67
N THR A 267 0.07 -10.29 7.76
CA THR A 267 -1.02 -11.25 7.89
C THR A 267 -2.21 -10.57 8.53
N TYR A 268 -3.41 -10.92 8.09
CA TYR A 268 -4.65 -10.48 8.72
C TYR A 268 -5.42 -11.67 9.28
N GLU A 269 -6.14 -11.44 10.37
CA GLU A 269 -7.08 -12.37 10.99
C GLU A 269 -8.35 -11.61 11.40
N GLN A 270 -9.48 -12.02 10.86
CA GLN A 270 -10.80 -11.50 11.21
C GLN A 270 -11.32 -12.15 12.49
N GLN A 271 -11.95 -11.36 13.35
CA GLN A 271 -12.45 -11.79 14.66
C GLN A 271 -13.97 -11.73 14.70
N LEU A 272 -14.59 -12.79 15.21
CA LEU A 272 -16.04 -12.86 15.38
C LEU A 272 -16.52 -11.80 16.37
N CYS A 273 -17.74 -11.30 16.14
CA CYS A 273 -18.46 -10.48 17.09
C CYS A 273 -18.64 -11.25 18.40
N ASN A 274 -18.22 -10.65 19.52
CA ASN A 274 -18.44 -11.18 20.87
C ASN A 274 -19.85 -10.85 21.38
#